data_AF-A0A257YB85-F1
#
_entry.id   AF-A0A257YB85-F1
#
_cell.length_a   1.000
_cell.length_b   1.000
_cell.length_c   1.000
_cell.angle_alpha   90.00
_cell.angle_beta   90.00
_cell.angle_gamma   90.00
#
_symmetry.space_group_name_H-M   'P 1'
#
loop_
_entity.id
_entity.type
_entity.pdbx_description
1 polymer ?
#
loop_
_entity_poly.entity_id
_entity_poly.type
_entity_poly.pdbx_seq_one_letter_code
_entity_poly.pdbx_strand_id
1 'polypeptide(L)' 'MLNMASGNTIAEVASLIGDAARANMLSALMGGQALTAGELAHHAGVTAQTTSGHLAKLLDARLLAVEKQG' A
#
# COMPACT_ATOMS: atom_id res chain seq x y z
N MET A 1 -13.36 -22.41 -6.78
CA MET A 1 -14.04 -21.54 -7.77
C MET A 1 -13.23 -20.26 -7.89
N LEU A 2 -12.69 -19.95 -9.07
CA LEU A 2 -12.03 -18.66 -9.31
C LEU A 2 -13.11 -17.58 -9.31
N ASN A 3 -13.14 -16.77 -8.26
CA ASN A 3 -13.93 -15.55 -8.27
C ASN A 3 -13.30 -14.60 -9.29
N MET A 4 -13.90 -14.47 -10.48
CA MET A 4 -13.50 -13.40 -11.40
C MET A 4 -13.67 -12.06 -10.68
N ALA A 5 -12.68 -11.19 -10.78
CA ALA A 5 -12.76 -9.84 -10.22
C ALA A 5 -13.99 -9.14 -10.83
N SER A 6 -14.91 -8.68 -9.97
CA SER A 6 -16.03 -7.88 -10.42
C SER A 6 -15.55 -6.47 -10.80
N GLY A 7 -16.32 -5.75 -11.62
CA GLY A 7 -16.03 -4.34 -11.91
C GLY A 7 -15.89 -3.50 -10.63
N ASN A 8 -16.68 -3.79 -9.59
CA ASN A 8 -16.55 -3.15 -8.28
C ASN A 8 -15.22 -3.48 -7.59
N THR A 9 -14.82 -4.75 -7.57
CA THR A 9 -13.55 -5.16 -6.97
C THR A 9 -12.36 -4.48 -7.65
N ILE A 10 -12.42 -4.35 -8.99
CA ILE A 10 -11.39 -3.63 -9.75
C ILE A 10 -11.40 -2.13 -9.38
N ALA A 11 -12.58 -1.51 -9.32
CA ALA A 11 -12.72 -0.09 -8.96
C ALA A 11 -12.22 0.20 -7.54
N GLU A 12 -12.49 -0.68 -6.58
CA GLU A 12 -12.01 -0.58 -5.21
C GLU A 12 -10.48 -0.60 -5.15
N VAL A 13 -9.85 -1.60 -5.79
CA VAL A 13 -8.38 -1.70 -5.87
C VAL A 13 -7.80 -0.49 -6.59
N ALA A 14 -8.39 -0.07 -7.71
CA ALA A 14 -7.96 1.11 -8.46
C ALA A 14 -8.03 2.39 -7.61
N SER A 15 -9.08 2.57 -6.79
CA SER A 15 -9.19 3.71 -5.89
C SER A 15 -8.09 3.73 -4.82
N LEU A 16 -7.63 2.56 -4.40
CA LEU A 16 -6.54 2.42 -3.45
C LEU A 16 -5.20 2.72 -4.14
N ILE A 17 -4.86 2.05 -5.22
CA ILE A 17 -3.54 2.21 -5.83
C ILE A 17 -3.39 3.54 -6.61
N GLY A 18 -4.48 4.18 -7.02
CA GLY A 18 -4.48 5.42 -7.81
C GLY A 18 -4.13 6.70 -7.04
N ASP A 19 -3.90 6.62 -5.73
CA ASP A 19 -3.41 7.72 -4.91
C ASP A 19 -1.89 7.81 -4.97
N ALA A 20 -1.37 9.02 -5.20
CA ALA A 20 0.06 9.23 -5.45
C ALA A 20 0.95 8.72 -4.31
N ALA A 21 0.56 8.95 -3.04
CA ALA A 21 1.35 8.49 -1.90
C ALA A 21 1.39 6.96 -1.84
N ARG A 22 0.23 6.30 -1.99
CA ARG A 22 0.15 4.83 -2.00
C ARG A 22 0.88 4.21 -3.20
N ALA A 23 0.76 4.82 -4.38
CA ALA A 23 1.47 4.39 -5.58
C ALA A 23 3.00 4.44 -5.39
N ASN A 24 3.51 5.51 -4.77
CA ASN A 24 4.94 5.63 -4.48
C ASN A 24 5.42 4.59 -3.47
N MET A 25 4.65 4.34 -2.40
CA MET A 25 4.96 3.29 -1.42
C MET A 25 5.01 1.90 -2.08
N LEU A 26 3.99 1.55 -2.88
CA LEU A 26 3.93 0.27 -3.58
C LEU A 26 5.09 0.14 -4.58
N SER A 27 5.40 1.20 -5.33
CA SER A 27 6.52 1.21 -6.28
C SER A 27 7.86 1.00 -5.58
N ALA A 28 8.07 1.59 -4.40
CA ALA A 28 9.28 1.38 -3.61
C ALA A 28 9.41 -0.08 -3.15
N LEU A 29 8.31 -0.69 -2.69
CA LEU A 29 8.28 -2.09 -2.25
C LEU A 29 8.46 -3.09 -3.40
N MET A 30 8.01 -2.74 -4.61
CA MET A 30 8.26 -3.55 -5.82
C MET A 30 9.75 -3.69 -6.16
N GLY A 31 10.63 -2.85 -5.58
CA GLY A 31 12.08 -3.05 -5.61
C GLY A 31 12.59 -4.25 -4.80
N GLY A 32 11.71 -4.95 -4.08
CA GLY A 32 12.01 -6.19 -3.34
C GLY A 32 12.67 -5.98 -1.98
N GLN A 33 12.85 -4.74 -1.55
CA GLN A 33 13.39 -4.42 -0.22
C GLN A 33 12.26 -4.39 0.82
N ALA A 34 12.54 -4.90 2.02
CA ALA A 34 11.68 -4.65 3.17
C ALA A 34 11.95 -3.23 3.67
N LEU A 35 10.96 -2.35 3.55
CA LEU A 35 11.07 -0.95 3.95
C LEU A 35 10.26 -0.68 5.22
N THR A 36 10.85 0.11 6.11
CA THR A 36 10.17 0.62 7.31
C THR A 36 9.11 1.66 6.94
N ALA A 37 8.18 1.93 7.86
CA ALA A 37 7.18 2.97 7.67
C ALA A 37 7.82 4.38 7.46
N GLY A 38 8.97 4.64 8.07
CA GLY A 38 9.70 5.90 7.91
C GLY A 38 10.30 6.06 6.51
N GLU A 39 10.90 4.99 5.97
CA GLU A 39 11.42 5.00 4.60
C GLU A 39 10.30 5.14 3.58
N LEU A 40 9.17 4.44 3.78
CA LEU A 40 8.00 4.58 2.93
C LEU A 40 7.40 5.99 2.98
N ALA A 41 7.42 6.65 4.14
CA ALA A 41 7.01 8.04 4.27
C ALA A 41 7.89 8.97 3.44
N HIS A 42 9.21 8.73 3.41
CA HIS A 42 10.14 9.48 2.57
C HIS A 42 9.85 9.30 1.08
N HIS A 43 9.65 8.06 0.61
CA HIS A 43 9.27 7.78 -0.78
C HIS A 43 7.92 8.42 -1.17
N ALA A 44 6.97 8.46 -0.24
CA ALA A 44 5.64 9.02 -0.47
C ALA A 44 5.58 10.55 -0.35
N GLY A 45 6.60 11.21 0.21
CA GLY A 45 6.58 12.65 0.46
C GLY A 45 5.55 13.08 1.50
N VAL A 46 5.18 12.19 2.43
CA VAL A 46 4.19 12.45 3.48
C VAL A 46 4.76 12.15 4.87
N THR A 47 4.05 12.54 5.93
CA THR A 47 4.47 12.27 7.30
C THR A 47 4.37 10.78 7.64
N ALA A 48 5.07 10.35 8.70
CA ALA A 48 4.94 8.99 9.23
C ALA A 48 3.50 8.67 9.68
N GLN A 49 2.80 9.64 10.30
CA GLN A 49 1.40 9.46 10.72
C GLN A 49 0.48 9.23 9.51
N THR A 50 0.61 10.05 8.46
CA THR A 50 -0.15 9.88 7.21
C THR A 50 0.17 8.55 6.55
N THR A 51 1.44 8.16 6.57
CA THR A 51 1.91 6.87 6.04
C THR A 51 1.26 5.70 6.74
N SER A 52 1.18 5.68 8.08
CA SER A 52 0.49 4.61 8.83
C SER A 52 -0.97 4.46 8.40
N GLY A 53 -1.69 5.55 8.16
CA GLY A 53 -3.06 5.51 7.65
C GLY A 53 -3.18 4.94 6.24
N HIS A 54 -2.21 5.22 5.36
CA HIS A 54 -2.15 4.62 4.03
C HIS A 54 -1.82 3.13 4.08
N LEU A 55 -0.83 2.73 4.89
CA LEU A 55 -0.44 1.33 5.05
C LEU A 55 -1.57 0.49 5.62
N ALA A 56 -2.35 1.01 6.57
CA ALA A 56 -3.54 0.35 7.10
C ALA A 56 -4.55 0.03 5.99
N LYS A 57 -4.89 1.02 5.13
CA LYS A 57 -5.82 0.81 4.00
C LYS A 57 -5.33 -0.25 3.02
N LEU A 58 -4.03 -0.23 2.71
CA LEU A 58 -3.42 -1.21 1.79
C LEU A 58 -3.38 -2.61 2.41
N LEU A 59 -3.13 -2.72 3.72
CA LEU A 59 -3.16 -3.97 4.47
C LEU A 59 -4.57 -4.55 4.54
N ASP A 60 -5.57 -3.73 4.87
CA ASP A 60 -6.98 -4.11 4.94
C ASP A 60 -7.47 -4.64 3.58
N ALA A 61 -7.01 -4.03 2.50
CA ALA A 61 -7.29 -4.47 1.13
C ALA A 61 -6.42 -5.65 0.65
N ARG A 62 -5.55 -6.19 1.51
CA ARG A 62 -4.62 -7.29 1.21
C ARG A 62 -3.67 -7.02 0.04
N LEU A 63 -3.34 -5.74 -0.19
CA LEU A 63 -2.36 -5.31 -1.18
C LEU A 63 -0.94 -5.31 -0.61
N LEU A 64 -0.81 -5.36 0.72
CA LEU A 64 0.45 -5.49 1.43
C LEU A 64 0.40 -6.64 2.44
N ALA A 65 1.57 -7.17 2.77
CA ALA A 65 1.81 -7.94 3.97
C ALA A 65 2.76 -7.14 4.87
N VAL A 66 2.60 -7.29 6.18
CA VAL A 66 3.44 -6.61 7.18
C VAL A 66 4.05 -7.66 8.08
N GLU A 67 5.36 -7.63 8.20
CA GLU A 67 6.10 -8.37 9.22
C GLU A 67 6.37 -7.44 10.40
N LYS A 68 6.04 -7.90 11.61
CA LYS A 68 6.36 -7.14 12.84
C LYS A 68 7.78 -7.51 13.27
N GLN A 69 8.67 -6.53 13.22
CA GLN A 69 10.04 -6.67 13.70
C GLN A 69 10.26 -5.69 14.86
N GLY A 70 10.65 -6.23 16.02
CA GLY A 70 10.90 -5.51 17.27
C GLY A 70 12.37 -5.50 17.64
#